data_AF-V4NZE5-F1
#
_entry.id   AF-V4NZE5-F1
#
_cell.length_a   1.000
_cell.length_b   1.000
_cell.length_c   1.000
_cell.angle_alpha   90.00
_cell.angle_beta   90.00
_cell.angle_gamma   90.00
#
_symmetry.space_group_name_H-M   'P 1'
#
loop_
_entity.id
_entity.type
_entity.pdbx_description
1 polymer ?
#
loop_
_entity_poly.entity_id
_entity_poly.type
_entity_poly.pdbx_seq_one_letter_code
_entity_poly.pdbx_strand_id
1 'polypeptide(L)'
;MSHASRIADADARREQEEARRDLMAEIEDARAAVVQASADHAKAQREVRRAPPGRKTERIKALLKANEARLKAEGHFGRLMRRAGLK
;
A
#
# COMPACT_ATOMS: atom_id res chain seq x y z
N MET A 1 -39.33 21.42 3.48
CA MET A 1 -38.17 20.87 2.73
C MET A 1 -38.48 20.83 1.23
N SER A 2 -37.74 21.60 0.44
CA SER A 2 -37.90 21.71 -1.02
C SER A 2 -37.35 20.48 -1.76
N HIS A 3 -37.91 20.16 -2.93
CA HIS A 3 -37.44 19.11 -3.83
C HIS A 3 -35.96 19.29 -4.23
N ALA A 4 -35.52 20.53 -4.45
CA ALA A 4 -34.13 20.87 -4.78
C ALA A 4 -33.14 20.52 -3.65
N SER A 5 -33.56 20.65 -2.38
CA SER A 5 -32.73 20.27 -1.22
C SER A 5 -32.47 18.76 -1.17
N ARG A 6 -33.49 17.95 -1.53
CA ARG A 6 -33.36 16.48 -1.52
C ARG A 6 -32.45 15.96 -2.63
N ILE A 7 -32.40 16.66 -3.77
CA ILE A 7 -31.51 16.31 -4.88
C ILE A 7 -30.06 16.63 -4.50
N ALA A 8 -29.80 17.83 -3.97
CA ALA A 8 -28.45 18.19 -3.48
C ALA A 8 -27.94 17.26 -2.37
N ASP A 9 -28.82 16.86 -1.43
CA ASP A 9 -28.47 15.88 -0.39
C ASP A 9 -28.17 14.49 -0.97
N ALA A 10 -28.85 14.11 -2.07
CA ALA A 10 -28.62 12.83 -2.74
C ALA A 10 -27.31 12.82 -3.54
N ASP A 11 -26.99 13.92 -4.23
CA ASP A 11 -25.74 14.07 -4.98
C ASP A 11 -24.53 14.09 -4.02
N ALA A 12 -24.62 14.84 -2.92
CA ALA A 12 -23.57 14.86 -1.89
C ALA A 12 -23.30 13.47 -1.27
N ARG A 13 -24.35 12.65 -1.11
CA ARG A 13 -24.19 11.26 -0.63
C ARG A 13 -23.49 10.38 -1.67
N ARG A 14 -23.85 10.52 -2.96
CA ARG A 14 -23.20 9.77 -4.04
C ARG A 14 -21.72 10.12 -4.16
N GLU A 15 -21.37 11.39 -4.11
CA GLU A 15 -19.97 11.84 -4.12
C GLU A 15 -19.17 11.28 -2.95
N GLN A 16 -19.77 11.21 -1.75
CA GLN A 16 -19.13 10.60 -0.58
C GLN A 16 -18.97 9.09 -0.72
N GLU A 17 -19.96 8.39 -1.29
CA GLU A 17 -19.89 6.95 -1.55
C GLU A 17 -18.83 6.63 -2.61
N GLU A 18 -18.73 7.43 -3.67
CA GLU A 18 -17.68 7.30 -4.70
C GLU A 18 -16.30 7.54 -4.09
N ALA A 19 -16.10 8.63 -3.35
CA ALA A 19 -14.83 8.92 -2.69
C ALA A 19 -14.42 7.82 -1.70
N ARG A 20 -15.39 7.22 -1.00
CA ARG A 20 -15.14 6.07 -0.11
C ARG A 20 -14.77 4.82 -0.90
N ARG A 21 -15.45 4.55 -2.01
CA ARG A 21 -15.16 3.40 -2.88
C ARG A 21 -13.75 3.50 -3.45
N ASP A 22 -13.36 4.67 -3.95
CA ASP A 22 -12.04 4.93 -4.50
C ASP A 22 -10.95 4.76 -3.43
N LEU A 23 -11.18 5.28 -2.22
CA LEU A 23 -10.26 5.10 -1.10
C LEU A 23 -10.10 3.61 -0.72
N MET A 24 -11.17 2.81 -0.78
CA MET A 24 -11.08 1.38 -0.50
C MET A 24 -10.31 0.63 -1.59
N ALA A 25 -10.49 1.00 -2.85
CA ALA A 25 -9.68 0.48 -3.96
C ALA A 25 -8.19 0.81 -3.78
N GLU A 26 -7.86 2.06 -3.43
CA GLU A 26 -6.48 2.46 -3.12
C GLU A 26 -5.88 1.63 -1.96
N ILE A 27 -6.68 1.31 -0.94
CA ILE A 27 -6.25 0.48 0.19
C ILE A 27 -5.98 -0.95 -0.24
N GLU A 28 -6.82 -1.53 -1.11
CA GLU A 28 -6.61 -2.87 -1.66
C GLU A 28 -5.34 -2.95 -2.50
N ASP A 29 -5.11 -1.97 -3.37
CA ASP A 29 -3.90 -1.87 -4.18
C ASP A 29 -2.65 -1.70 -3.30
N ALA A 30 -2.71 -0.82 -2.30
CA ALA A 30 -1.61 -0.63 -1.36
C ALA A 30 -1.33 -1.89 -0.53
N ARG A 31 -2.36 -2.66 -0.16
CA ARG A 31 -2.21 -3.96 0.50
C ARG A 31 -1.51 -4.96 -0.41
N ALA A 32 -1.91 -5.05 -1.68
CA ALA A 32 -1.25 -5.90 -2.67
C ALA A 32 0.23 -5.53 -2.84
N ALA A 33 0.54 -4.23 -2.88
CA ALA A 33 1.91 -3.73 -2.94
C ALA A 33 2.75 -4.12 -1.71
N VAL A 34 2.17 -4.08 -0.50
CA VAL A 34 2.84 -4.55 0.73
C VAL A 34 3.15 -6.05 0.66
N VAL A 35 2.19 -6.85 0.20
CA VAL A 35 2.38 -8.31 0.05
C VAL A 35 3.51 -8.60 -0.93
N GLN A 36 3.50 -7.96 -2.09
CA GLN A 36 4.53 -8.13 -3.11
C GLN A 36 5.91 -7.70 -2.60
N ALA A 37 6.02 -6.51 -2.00
CA ALA A 37 7.29 -6.01 -1.47
C ALA A 37 7.84 -6.89 -0.33
N SER A 38 6.95 -7.49 0.48
CA SER A 38 7.33 -8.45 1.51
C SER A 38 7.85 -9.76 0.92
N ALA A 39 7.22 -10.27 -0.14
CA ALA A 39 7.70 -11.45 -0.87
C ALA A 39 9.07 -11.21 -1.52
N ASP A 40 9.28 -10.03 -2.11
CA ASP A 40 10.55 -9.63 -2.72
C ASP A 40 11.66 -9.48 -1.67
N HIS A 41 11.36 -8.88 -0.52
CA HIS A 41 12.29 -8.82 0.60
C HIS A 41 12.67 -10.22 1.11
N ALA A 42 11.69 -11.12 1.30
CA ALA A 42 11.95 -12.49 1.71
C ALA A 42 12.79 -13.27 0.68
N LYS A 43 12.58 -13.02 -0.62
CA LYS A 43 13.41 -13.57 -1.69
C LYS A 43 14.84 -13.05 -1.60
N ALA A 44 15.02 -11.73 -1.47
CA ALA A 44 16.34 -11.11 -1.35
C ALA A 44 17.12 -11.62 -0.13
N GLN A 45 16.44 -11.85 1.00
CA GLN A 45 17.06 -12.47 2.19
C GLN A 45 17.60 -13.87 1.90
N ARG A 46 16.81 -14.71 1.20
CA ARG A 46 17.24 -16.07 0.82
C ARG A 46 18.44 -16.05 -0.11
N GLU A 47 18.48 -15.10 -1.05
CA GLU A 47 19.60 -14.93 -1.98
C GLU A 47 20.88 -14.48 -1.27
N VAL A 48 20.79 -13.54 -0.31
CA VAL A 48 21.94 -13.16 0.52
C VAL A 48 22.48 -14.35 1.31
N ARG A 49 21.59 -15.16 1.91
CA ARG A 49 21.98 -16.34 2.71
C ARG A 49 22.72 -17.39 1.89
N ARG A 50 22.36 -17.54 0.61
CA ARG A 50 22.94 -18.54 -0.31
C ARG A 50 24.04 -17.97 -1.22
N ALA A 51 24.44 -16.71 -1.03
CA ALA A 51 25.41 -16.07 -1.91
C ALA A 51 26.81 -16.68 -1.73
N PRO A 52 27.52 -17.03 -2.82
CA PRO A 52 28.92 -17.45 -2.73
C PRO A 52 29.81 -16.30 -2.20
N PRO A 53 30.97 -16.63 -1.61
CA PRO A 53 31.96 -15.63 -1.21
C PRO A 53 32.32 -14.74 -2.42
N GLY A 54 32.36 -13.42 -2.22
CA GLY A 54 32.64 -12.44 -3.29
C GLY A 54 31.41 -11.78 -3.92
N ARG A 55 30.21 -12.35 -3.81
CA ARG A 55 28.95 -11.74 -4.31
C ARG A 55 28.06 -11.17 -3.20
N LYS A 56 28.47 -11.32 -1.94
CA LYS A 56 27.66 -10.97 -0.76
C LYS A 56 27.32 -9.48 -0.71
N THR A 57 28.24 -8.59 -1.06
CA THR A 57 28.03 -7.14 -1.03
C THR A 57 26.95 -6.68 -2.01
N GLU A 58 26.95 -7.19 -3.25
CA GLU A 58 25.91 -6.88 -4.25
C GLU A 58 24.53 -7.35 -3.77
N ARG A 59 24.47 -8.54 -3.18
CA ARG A 59 23.22 -9.11 -2.65
C ARG A 59 22.71 -8.36 -1.42
N ILE A 60 23.61 -7.91 -0.54
CA ILE A 60 23.24 -7.06 0.61
C ILE A 60 22.65 -5.73 0.11
N LYS A 61 23.25 -5.10 -0.92
CA LYS A 61 22.67 -3.89 -1.53
C LYS A 61 21.26 -4.14 -2.08
N ALA A 62 21.05 -5.27 -2.76
CA ALA A 62 19.72 -5.65 -3.26
C ALA A 62 18.72 -5.88 -2.11
N LEU A 63 19.14 -6.52 -1.02
CA LEU A 63 18.32 -6.72 0.17
C LEU A 63 17.92 -5.39 0.82
N LEU A 64 18.87 -4.45 0.98
CA LEU A 64 18.58 -3.13 1.54
C LEU A 64 17.56 -2.38 0.68
N LYS A 65 17.71 -2.42 -0.65
CA LYS A 65 16.74 -1.83 -1.58
C LYS A 65 15.35 -2.46 -1.47
N ALA A 66 15.28 -3.80 -1.35
CA ALA A 66 14.02 -4.51 -1.15
C ALA A 66 13.37 -4.17 0.20
N ASN A 67 14.17 -4.02 1.26
CA ASN A 67 13.66 -3.60 2.57
C ASN A 67 13.13 -2.15 2.54
N GLU A 68 13.83 -1.23 1.87
CA GLU A 68 13.36 0.14 1.69
C GLU A 68 12.03 0.19 0.93
N ALA A 69 11.89 -0.59 -0.14
CA ALA A 69 10.64 -0.71 -0.89
C ALA A 69 9.49 -1.25 -0.01
N ARG A 70 9.76 -2.28 0.81
CA ARG A 70 8.78 -2.81 1.77
C ARG A 70 8.33 -1.75 2.77
N LEU A 71 9.26 -1.03 3.40
CA LEU A 71 8.94 0.02 4.36
C LEU A 71 8.13 1.17 3.73
N LYS A 72 8.43 1.54 2.47
CA LYS A 72 7.67 2.53 1.72
C LYS A 72 6.22 2.07 1.48
N ALA A 73 6.04 0.81 1.07
CA ALA A 73 4.72 0.23 0.86
C ALA A 73 3.91 0.18 2.18
N GLU A 74 4.52 -0.31 3.26
CA GLU A 74 3.89 -0.36 4.59
C GLU A 74 3.51 1.03 5.10
N GLY A 75 4.41 2.00 4.93
CA GLY A 75 4.16 3.39 5.30
C GLY A 75 3.01 4.01 4.50
N HIS A 76 2.91 3.70 3.20
CA HIS A 76 1.81 4.17 2.35
C HIS A 76 0.47 3.54 2.75
N PHE A 77 0.42 2.21 2.88
CA PHE A 77 -0.75 1.49 3.34
C PHE A 77 -1.24 2.00 4.71
N GLY A 78 -0.32 2.17 5.67
CA GLY A 78 -0.66 2.72 6.98
C GLY A 78 -1.21 4.15 6.93
N ARG A 79 -0.79 4.99 5.97
CA ARG A 79 -1.38 6.33 5.77
C ARG A 79 -2.80 6.24 5.23
N LEU A 80 -3.06 5.36 4.27
CA LEU A 80 -4.40 5.16 3.71
C LEU A 80 -5.38 4.60 4.73
N MET A 81 -4.96 3.60 5.51
CA MET A 81 -5.75 3.03 6.61
C MET A 81 -6.15 4.11 7.63
N ARG A 82 -5.21 4.99 8.01
CA ARG A 82 -5.52 6.15 8.88
C ARG A 82 -6.50 7.13 8.24
N ARG A 83 -6.35 7.43 6.95
CA ARG A 83 -7.27 8.30 6.19
C ARG A 83 -8.68 7.70 6.15
N ALA A 84 -8.80 6.38 6.07
CA ALA A 84 -10.07 5.67 6.09
C ALA A 84 -10.65 5.45 7.50
N GLY A 85 -9.95 5.86 8.57
CA GLY A 85 -10.37 5.62 9.95
C GLY A 85 -10.26 4.15 10.39
N LEU A 86 -9.54 3.33 9.64
CA LEU A 86 -9.29 1.92 9.94
C LEU A 86 -7.94 1.85 10.69
N LYS A 87 -7.97 1.65 12.01
CA LYS A 87 -6.77 1.42 12.84
C LYS A 87 -6.92 0.13 13.61
#